data_AF-A0A925B9J5-F1
#
_entry.id   AF-A0A925B9J5-F1
#
_cell.length_a   1.000
_cell.length_b   1.000
_cell.length_c   1.000
_cell.angle_alpha   90.00
_cell.angle_beta   90.00
_cell.angle_gamma   90.00
#
_symmetry.space_group_name_H-M   'P 1'
#
loop_
_entity.id
_entity.type
_entity.pdbx_description
1 polymer ?
#
loop_
_entity_poly.entity_id
_entity_poly.type
_entity_poly.pdbx_seq_one_letter_code
_entity_poly.pdbx_strand_id
1 'polypeptide(L)'
;RGARSVRAVLDMPFRHYLMWAYPLSAEEKRFQPGSLADEYGEMYDLTRYLLRTYGGSRKSFYLGNWEGDWHLTHTNPDYTPTDAEVRNMIAWVNMRQKAVDDAKRDAPARNVAVYHYLEVNRVVDAMQGKVRLTNKVLPFTKLDFVSYSAYDAFGGKNLETDLTRLLDYIESNVPAKASITGKRVFIGEYGFPAQSHSDAEQDRRSRQVLRASLAWGCRFCLYWELFNNEVQGGKQVGYWMIDDKNVKQKIYFTHERFYKRARQFVSDFAKKAGRVPTHAEFCRAALPWLE
;
A
#
# COMPACT_ATOMS: atom_id res chain seq x y z
N ARG A 1 -13.31 -16.86 -20.07
CA ARG A 1 -13.22 -15.40 -20.31
C ARG A 1 -11.74 -15.09 -20.42
N GLY A 2 -11.23 -14.72 -21.59
CA GLY A 2 -9.81 -14.39 -21.75
C GLY A 2 -9.46 -13.28 -20.77
N ALA A 3 -8.48 -13.52 -19.90
CA ALA A 3 -7.97 -12.48 -19.02
C ALA A 3 -7.56 -11.31 -19.92
N ARG A 4 -8.17 -10.13 -19.74
CA ARG A 4 -7.67 -8.92 -20.39
C ARG A 4 -6.22 -8.79 -19.94
N SER A 5 -5.31 -8.52 -20.86
CA SER A 5 -3.89 -8.36 -20.52
C SER A 5 -3.74 -7.30 -19.42
N VAL A 6 -2.73 -7.45 -18.55
CA VAL A 6 -2.39 -6.46 -17.51
C VAL A 6 -2.29 -5.04 -18.12
N ARG A 7 -1.81 -4.93 -19.36
CA ARG A 7 -1.79 -3.69 -20.14
C ARG A 7 -3.15 -2.98 -20.21
N ALA A 8 -4.25 -3.71 -20.39
CA ALA A 8 -5.58 -3.10 -20.43
C ALA A 8 -5.94 -2.39 -19.12
N VAL A 9 -5.43 -2.87 -17.97
CA VAL A 9 -5.58 -2.20 -16.67
C VAL A 9 -4.67 -0.97 -16.59
N LEU A 10 -3.41 -1.11 -17.00
CA LEU A 10 -2.44 -0.01 -17.01
C LEU A 10 -2.83 1.14 -17.95
N ASP A 11 -3.59 0.86 -19.01
CA ASP A 11 -4.09 1.83 -19.98
C ASP A 11 -5.35 2.58 -19.49
N MET A 12 -5.98 2.14 -18.39
CA MET A 12 -7.11 2.87 -17.79
C MET A 12 -6.71 4.31 -17.35
N PRO A 13 -7.65 5.25 -17.19
CA PRO A 13 -7.32 6.64 -16.87
C PRO A 13 -6.99 6.88 -15.38
N PHE A 14 -6.39 5.90 -14.69
CA PHE A 14 -5.91 6.10 -13.32
C PHE A 14 -4.57 6.82 -13.32
N ARG A 15 -4.36 7.66 -12.29
CA ARG A 15 -3.10 8.38 -12.05
C ARG A 15 -2.12 7.56 -11.23
N HIS A 16 -2.61 6.73 -10.32
CA HIS A 16 -1.79 5.96 -9.39
C HIS A 16 -2.11 4.49 -9.56
N TYR A 17 -1.05 3.68 -9.71
CA TYR A 17 -1.12 2.22 -9.79
C TYR A 17 -0.25 1.67 -8.68
N LEU A 18 -0.87 0.97 -7.73
CA LEU A 18 -0.19 0.27 -6.65
C LEU A 18 -0.34 -1.22 -6.94
N MET A 19 0.78 -1.92 -7.07
CA MET A 19 0.81 -3.29 -7.59
C MET A 19 1.84 -4.11 -6.83
N TRP A 20 1.46 -5.31 -6.44
CA TRP A 20 2.42 -6.33 -6.08
C TRP A 20 3.09 -6.87 -7.35
N ALA A 21 4.42 -6.92 -7.35
CA ALA A 21 5.20 -7.37 -8.49
C ALA A 21 6.19 -8.43 -8.01
N TYR A 22 6.06 -9.65 -8.51
CA TYR A 22 6.98 -10.74 -8.20
C TYR A 22 7.67 -11.21 -9.47
N PRO A 23 8.96 -11.55 -9.40
CA PRO A 23 9.64 -12.09 -10.56
C PRO A 23 9.09 -13.47 -10.92
N LEU A 24 9.06 -13.76 -12.22
CA LEU A 24 8.66 -15.05 -12.76
C LEU A 24 9.75 -16.10 -12.54
N SER A 25 11.02 -15.73 -12.72
CA SER A 25 12.16 -16.67 -12.63
C SER A 25 12.57 -17.05 -11.20
N ALA A 26 12.14 -16.27 -10.20
CA ALA A 26 12.56 -16.42 -8.81
C ALA A 26 11.40 -16.73 -7.84
N GLU A 27 10.23 -17.15 -8.34
CA GLU A 27 9.06 -17.38 -7.49
C GLU A 27 9.33 -18.39 -6.36
N GLU A 28 9.91 -19.55 -6.67
CA GLU A 28 10.22 -20.61 -5.69
C GLU A 28 11.48 -20.31 -4.84
N LYS A 29 12.34 -19.41 -5.32
CA LYS A 29 13.62 -19.06 -4.67
C LYS A 29 13.60 -17.65 -4.09
N ARG A 30 12.42 -17.09 -3.87
CA ARG A 30 12.25 -15.73 -3.37
C ARG A 30 12.98 -15.59 -2.03
N PHE A 31 13.60 -14.43 -1.82
CA PHE A 31 14.40 -14.14 -0.64
C PHE A 31 15.67 -15.01 -0.47
N GLN A 32 16.06 -15.82 -1.44
CA GLN A 32 17.36 -16.50 -1.42
C GLN A 32 18.44 -15.63 -2.06
N PRO A 33 19.69 -15.64 -1.57
CA PRO A 33 20.77 -14.88 -2.18
C PRO A 33 20.98 -15.17 -3.68
N GLY A 34 20.76 -16.42 -4.10
CA GLY A 34 20.94 -16.87 -5.48
C GLY A 34 19.91 -16.31 -6.47
N SER A 35 18.79 -15.73 -6.01
CA SER A 35 17.75 -15.14 -6.87
C SER A 35 17.86 -13.63 -7.03
N LEU A 36 18.82 -12.96 -6.36
CA LEU A 36 18.91 -11.50 -6.38
C LEU A 36 19.19 -10.92 -7.78
N ALA A 37 19.91 -11.65 -8.64
CA ALA A 37 20.17 -11.21 -10.01
C ALA A 37 18.90 -11.19 -10.86
N ASP A 38 18.05 -12.20 -10.68
CA ASP A 38 16.75 -12.32 -11.34
C ASP A 38 15.76 -11.26 -10.82
N GLU A 39 15.69 -11.07 -9.51
CA GLU A 39 14.92 -9.99 -8.86
C GLU A 39 15.33 -8.61 -9.39
N TYR A 40 16.64 -8.39 -9.57
CA TYR A 40 17.15 -7.15 -10.15
C TYR A 40 16.71 -7.00 -11.61
N GLY A 41 16.99 -8.00 -12.45
CA GLY A 41 16.76 -7.94 -13.88
C GLY A 41 15.29 -7.69 -14.23
N GLU A 42 14.38 -8.48 -13.64
CA GLU A 42 12.95 -8.36 -13.93
C GLU A 42 12.35 -7.06 -13.40
N MET A 43 12.74 -6.61 -12.19
CA MET A 43 12.29 -5.32 -11.66
C MET A 43 12.82 -4.14 -12.48
N TYR A 44 14.06 -4.22 -12.95
CA TYR A 44 14.69 -3.22 -13.81
C TYR A 44 13.95 -3.11 -15.16
N ASP A 45 13.68 -4.26 -15.80
CA ASP A 45 13.01 -4.31 -17.08
C ASP A 45 11.54 -3.87 -16.99
N LEU A 46 10.81 -4.29 -15.95
CA LEU A 46 9.46 -3.80 -15.68
C LEU A 46 9.45 -2.28 -15.49
N THR A 47 10.39 -1.75 -14.70
CA THR A 47 10.49 -0.30 -14.47
C THR A 47 10.78 0.45 -15.77
N ARG A 48 11.73 -0.02 -16.58
CA ARG A 48 12.02 0.59 -17.89
C ARG A 48 10.83 0.52 -18.83
N TYR A 49 10.12 -0.61 -18.87
CA TYR A 49 8.91 -0.75 -19.68
C TYR A 49 7.87 0.28 -19.28
N LEU A 50 7.58 0.45 -17.99
CA LEU A 50 6.60 1.42 -17.49
C LEU A 50 7.02 2.87 -17.83
N LEU A 51 8.30 3.22 -17.63
CA LEU A 51 8.82 4.55 -17.95
C LEU A 51 8.73 4.87 -19.45
N ARG A 52 9.12 3.92 -20.31
CA ARG A 52 9.10 4.10 -21.77
C ARG A 52 7.68 4.14 -22.34
N THR A 53 6.81 3.25 -21.85
CA THR A 53 5.45 3.08 -22.39
C THR A 53 4.52 4.21 -21.93
N TYR A 54 4.68 4.66 -20.69
CA TYR A 54 3.77 5.63 -20.07
C TYR A 54 4.41 7.01 -19.86
N GLY A 55 5.56 7.29 -20.47
CA GLY A 55 6.14 8.64 -20.54
C GLY A 55 5.12 9.66 -21.06
N GLY A 56 4.99 10.80 -20.38
CA GLY A 56 4.01 11.83 -20.72
C GLY A 56 2.62 11.65 -20.09
N SER A 57 2.29 10.47 -19.56
CA SER A 57 0.92 10.14 -19.10
C SER A 57 0.50 10.78 -17.77
N ARG A 58 1.45 11.30 -16.99
CA ARG A 58 1.32 11.73 -15.58
C ARG A 58 0.97 10.61 -14.60
N LYS A 59 1.13 9.34 -15.00
CA LYS A 59 0.96 8.17 -14.14
C LYS A 59 2.10 8.03 -13.13
N SER A 60 1.80 7.45 -11.98
CA SER A 60 2.79 6.98 -11.02
C SER A 60 2.51 5.52 -10.68
N PHE A 61 3.52 4.66 -10.84
CA PHE A 61 3.48 3.25 -10.51
C PHE A 61 4.24 3.02 -9.21
N TYR A 62 3.67 2.25 -8.31
CA TYR A 62 4.26 1.84 -7.04
C TYR A 62 4.29 0.30 -7.07
N LEU A 63 5.49 -0.25 -7.05
CA LEU A 63 5.76 -1.68 -7.16
C LEU A 63 6.15 -2.20 -5.79
N GLY A 64 5.49 -3.22 -5.27
CA GLY A 64 5.82 -3.77 -3.96
C GLY A 64 5.52 -5.25 -3.84
N ASN A 65 5.25 -5.67 -2.61
CA ASN A 65 4.90 -7.04 -2.24
C ASN A 65 3.63 -7.06 -1.40
N TRP A 66 3.05 -8.24 -1.28
CA TRP A 66 2.01 -8.56 -0.30
C TRP A 66 2.68 -8.87 1.03
N GLU A 67 2.18 -8.27 2.11
CA GLU A 67 2.37 -8.67 3.52
C GLU A 67 3.74 -9.30 3.85
N GLY A 68 4.79 -8.48 3.84
CA GLY A 68 6.17 -8.94 3.93
C GLY A 68 6.55 -9.66 5.23
N ASP A 69 5.85 -9.39 6.34
CA ASP A 69 6.08 -10.13 7.59
C ASP A 69 5.61 -11.57 7.46
N TRP A 70 4.58 -11.87 6.67
CA TRP A 70 4.19 -13.25 6.43
C TRP A 70 5.20 -14.02 5.60
N HIS A 71 5.89 -13.35 4.67
CA HIS A 71 7.02 -13.95 3.99
C HIS A 71 8.18 -14.21 4.97
N LEU A 72 8.53 -13.23 5.81
CA LEU A 72 9.64 -13.39 6.76
C LEU A 72 9.36 -14.45 7.84
N THR A 73 8.09 -14.63 8.21
CA THR A 73 7.69 -15.55 9.29
C THR A 73 7.19 -16.91 8.81
N HIS A 74 7.31 -17.19 7.51
CA HIS A 74 6.77 -18.42 6.89
C HIS A 74 5.29 -18.63 7.23
N THR A 75 4.50 -17.54 7.24
CA THR A 75 3.09 -17.50 7.64
C THR A 75 2.78 -17.96 9.07
N ASN A 76 3.80 -18.09 9.93
CA ASN A 76 3.65 -18.44 11.34
C ASN A 76 3.95 -17.24 12.25
N PRO A 77 2.94 -16.63 12.91
CA PRO A 77 3.14 -15.43 13.73
C PRO A 77 4.06 -15.63 14.95
N ASP A 78 4.33 -16.86 15.36
CA ASP A 78 5.22 -17.17 16.48
C ASP A 78 6.61 -17.59 16.03
N TYR A 79 6.84 -17.70 14.71
CA TYR A 79 8.18 -17.89 14.18
C TYR A 79 9.08 -16.71 14.55
N THR A 80 10.30 -17.04 14.94
CA THR A 80 11.37 -16.07 15.19
C THR A 80 12.35 -16.16 14.03
N PRO A 81 12.32 -15.21 13.08
CA PRO A 81 13.26 -15.18 11.98
C PRO A 81 14.71 -15.14 12.44
N THR A 82 15.54 -15.93 11.77
CA THR A 82 16.98 -15.95 11.96
C THR A 82 17.63 -14.68 11.41
N ASP A 83 18.83 -14.35 11.90
CA ASP A 83 19.59 -13.22 11.35
C ASP A 83 19.89 -13.41 9.85
N ALA A 84 20.02 -14.64 9.38
CA ALA A 84 20.23 -14.94 7.96
C ALA A 84 18.99 -14.56 7.12
N GLU A 85 17.78 -14.90 7.57
CA GLU A 85 16.54 -14.53 6.88
C GLU A 85 16.32 -13.02 6.88
N VAL A 86 16.62 -12.35 8.00
CA VAL A 86 16.56 -10.88 8.08
C VAL A 86 17.54 -10.25 7.08
N ARG A 87 18.80 -10.72 7.03
CA ARG A 87 19.80 -10.23 6.04
C ARG A 87 19.35 -10.48 4.61
N ASN A 88 18.78 -11.64 4.33
CA ASN A 88 18.28 -11.99 3.01
C ASN A 88 17.11 -11.10 2.58
N MET A 89 16.17 -10.82 3.49
CA MET A 89 15.06 -9.88 3.24
C MET A 89 15.58 -8.46 2.98
N ILE A 90 16.57 -7.99 3.76
CA ILE A 90 17.22 -6.69 3.53
C ILE A 90 17.86 -6.65 2.14
N ALA A 91 18.59 -7.69 1.75
CA ALA A 91 19.23 -7.78 0.44
C ALA A 91 18.21 -7.77 -0.70
N TRP A 92 17.12 -8.53 -0.53
CA TRP A 92 16.02 -8.60 -1.49
C TRP A 92 15.33 -7.24 -1.71
N VAL A 93 14.94 -6.55 -0.64
CA VAL A 93 14.31 -5.22 -0.72
C VAL A 93 15.25 -4.20 -1.37
N ASN A 94 16.52 -4.19 -0.96
CA ASN A 94 17.50 -3.24 -1.49
C ASN A 94 17.87 -3.52 -2.95
N MET A 95 17.92 -4.78 -3.37
CA MET A 95 18.19 -5.14 -4.76
C MET A 95 17.09 -4.65 -5.69
N ARG A 96 15.83 -4.82 -5.29
CA ARG A 96 14.68 -4.33 -6.05
C ARG A 96 14.62 -2.81 -6.10
N GLN A 97 14.91 -2.12 -4.99
CA GLN A 97 15.06 -0.66 -5.03
C GLN A 97 16.20 -0.22 -5.96
N LYS A 98 17.34 -0.90 -5.92
CA LYS A 98 18.47 -0.63 -6.82
C LYS A 98 18.06 -0.78 -8.28
N ALA A 99 17.31 -1.82 -8.61
CA ALA A 99 16.78 -2.04 -9.96
C ALA A 99 15.88 -0.87 -10.42
N VAL A 100 14.98 -0.38 -9.55
CA VAL A 100 14.14 0.78 -9.85
C VAL A 100 14.97 2.05 -10.06
N ASP A 101 15.93 2.32 -9.17
CA ASP A 101 16.78 3.52 -9.25
C ASP A 101 17.67 3.50 -10.50
N ASP A 102 18.27 2.34 -10.82
CA ASP A 102 19.08 2.16 -12.04
C ASP A 102 18.23 2.30 -13.31
N ALA A 103 17.04 1.70 -13.35
CA ALA A 103 16.14 1.80 -14.49
C ALA A 103 15.70 3.26 -14.75
N LYS A 104 15.46 4.03 -13.69
CA LYS A 104 15.14 5.47 -13.79
C LYS A 104 16.29 6.28 -14.33
N ARG A 105 17.53 5.96 -13.95
CA ARG A 105 18.75 6.58 -14.48
C ARG A 105 18.94 6.24 -15.97
N ASP A 106 18.75 4.97 -16.34
CA ASP A 106 19.09 4.46 -17.68
C ASP A 106 17.96 4.62 -18.72
N ALA A 107 16.73 4.91 -18.27
CA ALA A 107 15.58 5.19 -19.14
C ALA A 107 14.84 6.45 -18.64
N PRO A 108 15.47 7.64 -18.73
CA PRO A 108 14.85 8.87 -18.28
C PRO A 108 13.56 9.14 -19.06
N ALA A 109 12.47 9.36 -18.34
CA ALA A 109 11.17 9.67 -18.91
C ALA A 109 10.58 10.90 -18.21
N ARG A 110 9.81 11.69 -18.95
CA ARG A 110 9.14 12.89 -18.42
C ARG A 110 7.70 12.56 -18.04
N ASN A 111 7.18 13.23 -17.01
CA ASN A 111 5.78 13.14 -16.60
C ASN A 111 5.30 11.69 -16.37
N VAL A 112 6.14 10.84 -15.80
CA VAL A 112 5.81 9.49 -15.32
C VAL A 112 6.73 9.20 -14.13
N ALA A 113 6.25 8.44 -13.16
CA ALA A 113 7.06 8.03 -12.02
C ALA A 113 6.90 6.53 -11.76
N VAL A 114 7.99 5.89 -11.35
CA VAL A 114 7.99 4.54 -10.81
C VAL A 114 8.70 4.58 -9.45
N TYR A 115 8.10 3.93 -8.47
CA TYR A 115 8.56 3.84 -7.09
C TYR A 115 8.50 2.39 -6.62
N HIS A 116 9.38 2.02 -5.69
CA HIS A 116 9.33 0.73 -5.01
C HIS A 116 8.88 0.89 -3.55
N TYR A 117 7.99 0.00 -3.11
CA TYR A 117 7.56 -0.04 -1.71
C TYR A 117 7.72 -1.43 -1.09
N LEU A 118 7.93 -1.45 0.23
CA LEU A 118 7.84 -2.66 1.05
C LEU A 118 6.53 -2.63 1.83
N GLU A 119 5.77 -3.72 1.79
CA GLU A 119 4.59 -3.87 2.63
C GLU A 119 4.91 -4.60 3.93
N VAL A 120 4.55 -3.98 5.05
CA VAL A 120 4.61 -4.55 6.41
C VAL A 120 3.20 -4.84 6.90
N ASN A 121 3.04 -5.81 7.80
CA ASN A 121 1.72 -6.26 8.25
C ASN A 121 1.68 -6.82 9.69
N ARG A 122 2.81 -6.83 10.40
CA ARG A 122 2.92 -7.26 11.81
C ARG A 122 3.60 -6.19 12.67
N VAL A 123 3.10 -4.97 12.60
CA VAL A 123 3.67 -3.79 13.27
C VAL A 123 3.43 -3.84 14.78
N VAL A 124 2.29 -4.36 15.23
CA VAL A 124 2.00 -4.58 16.65
C VAL A 124 3.02 -5.54 17.26
N ASP A 125 3.33 -6.64 16.57
CA ASP A 125 4.37 -7.59 16.99
C ASP A 125 5.75 -6.92 17.08
N ALA A 126 6.07 -6.05 16.12
CA ALA A 126 7.34 -5.32 16.10
C ALA A 126 7.48 -4.40 17.32
N MET A 127 6.41 -3.69 17.69
CA MET A 127 6.35 -2.85 18.89
C MET A 127 6.46 -3.67 20.20
N GLN A 128 6.07 -4.95 20.17
CA GLN A 128 6.25 -5.89 21.27
C GLN A 128 7.65 -6.53 21.31
N GLY A 129 8.54 -6.16 20.38
CA GLY A 129 9.92 -6.62 20.34
C GLY A 129 10.16 -7.88 19.51
N LYS A 130 9.13 -8.44 18.85
CA LYS A 130 9.34 -9.56 17.91
C LYS A 130 10.16 -9.10 16.70
N VAL A 131 10.91 -10.02 16.11
CA VAL A 131 11.69 -9.79 14.88
C VAL A 131 10.73 -9.70 13.68
N ARG A 132 10.58 -8.48 13.13
CA ARG A 132 9.64 -8.13 12.05
C ARG A 132 10.28 -7.20 11.03
N LEU A 133 9.65 -7.02 9.88
CA LEU A 133 10.13 -6.10 8.85
C LEU A 133 10.32 -4.70 9.41
N THR A 134 9.35 -4.20 10.17
CA THR A 134 9.34 -2.82 10.64
C THR A 134 10.57 -2.45 11.46
N ASN A 135 11.01 -3.32 12.37
CA ASN A 135 12.11 -3.03 13.31
C ASN A 135 13.45 -3.68 12.93
N LYS A 136 13.45 -4.71 12.07
CA LYS A 136 14.68 -5.44 11.71
C LYS A 136 15.06 -5.38 10.23
N VAL A 137 14.14 -4.95 9.35
CA VAL A 137 14.42 -4.80 7.91
C VAL A 137 14.41 -3.33 7.52
N LEU A 138 13.30 -2.61 7.74
CA LEU A 138 13.12 -1.21 7.28
C LEU A 138 14.31 -0.30 7.60
N PRO A 139 14.91 -0.31 8.81
CA PRO A 139 16.03 0.58 9.14
C PRO A 139 17.28 0.41 8.25
N PHE A 140 17.38 -0.70 7.53
CA PHE A 140 18.52 -1.05 6.68
C PHE A 140 18.19 -0.97 5.18
N THR A 141 17.10 -0.31 4.82
CA THR A 141 16.63 -0.21 3.42
C THR A 141 16.83 1.19 2.82
N LYS A 142 16.76 1.26 1.49
CA LYS A 142 16.77 2.52 0.71
C LYS A 142 15.45 2.80 -0.01
N LEU A 143 14.37 2.16 0.43
CA LEU A 143 13.06 2.11 -0.23
C LEU A 143 12.42 3.49 -0.46
N ASP A 144 11.58 3.61 -1.50
CA ASP A 144 10.82 4.83 -1.77
C ASP A 144 9.66 5.01 -0.78
N PHE A 145 8.83 3.99 -0.58
CA PHE A 145 7.64 4.06 0.29
C PHE A 145 7.43 2.78 1.10
N VAL A 146 6.69 2.88 2.21
CA VAL A 146 6.24 1.74 2.99
C VAL A 146 4.72 1.65 2.91
N SER A 147 4.23 0.46 2.61
CA SER A 147 2.82 0.11 2.68
C SER A 147 2.56 -0.61 4.01
N TYR A 148 1.42 -0.34 4.65
CA TYR A 148 0.99 -1.05 5.85
C TYR A 148 -0.33 -1.77 5.57
N SER A 149 -0.30 -3.10 5.56
CA SER A 149 -1.52 -3.91 5.71
C SER A 149 -1.92 -3.91 7.18
N ALA A 150 -2.97 -3.17 7.50
CA ALA A 150 -3.25 -2.69 8.85
C ALA A 150 -4.12 -3.64 9.69
N TYR A 151 -4.27 -4.91 9.29
CA TYR A 151 -5.19 -5.83 9.96
C TYR A 151 -4.82 -6.11 11.43
N ASP A 152 -3.54 -6.07 11.79
CA ASP A 152 -3.09 -6.25 13.18
C ASP A 152 -3.43 -5.04 14.09
N ALA A 153 -3.82 -3.89 13.51
CA ALA A 153 -4.17 -2.68 14.26
C ALA A 153 -5.55 -2.73 14.94
N PHE A 154 -6.45 -3.63 14.53
CA PHE A 154 -7.88 -3.52 14.85
C PHE A 154 -8.32 -4.18 16.17
N GLY A 155 -7.37 -4.78 16.90
CA GLY A 155 -7.62 -5.41 18.21
C GLY A 155 -7.63 -4.44 19.40
N GLY A 156 -7.25 -3.18 19.20
CA GLY A 156 -7.14 -2.17 20.26
C GLY A 156 -8.46 -1.52 20.67
N LYS A 157 -8.41 -0.68 21.72
CA LYS A 157 -9.59 0.01 22.28
C LYS A 157 -9.99 1.25 21.47
N ASN A 158 -9.03 1.94 20.85
CA ASN A 158 -9.27 3.18 20.11
C ASN A 158 -8.53 3.13 18.78
N LEU A 159 -9.23 2.63 17.76
CA LEU A 159 -8.67 2.39 16.42
C LEU A 159 -7.92 3.60 15.86
N GLU A 160 -8.40 4.83 16.05
CA GLU A 160 -7.76 6.01 15.45
C GLU A 160 -6.44 6.36 16.14
N THR A 161 -6.43 6.33 17.47
CA THR A 161 -5.22 6.59 18.26
C THR A 161 -4.21 5.45 18.10
N ASP A 162 -4.69 4.21 18.07
CA ASP A 162 -3.86 3.01 17.93
C ASP A 162 -3.19 2.99 16.57
N LEU A 163 -3.93 3.26 15.49
CA LEU A 163 -3.41 3.34 14.14
C LEU A 163 -2.42 4.50 13.95
N THR A 164 -2.68 5.66 14.58
CA THR A 164 -1.72 6.79 14.58
C THR A 164 -0.38 6.38 15.17
N ARG A 165 -0.39 5.70 16.33
CA ARG A 165 0.84 5.21 16.99
C ARG A 165 1.60 4.20 16.14
N LEU A 166 0.88 3.30 15.45
CA LEU A 166 1.48 2.32 14.56
C LEU A 166 2.13 2.99 13.34
N LEU A 167 1.45 3.95 12.71
CA LEU A 167 2.01 4.72 11.58
C LEU A 167 3.25 5.53 12.00
N ASP A 168 3.24 6.15 13.18
CA ASP A 168 4.41 6.85 13.73
C ASP A 168 5.59 5.87 13.96
N TYR A 169 5.31 4.68 14.50
CA TYR A 169 6.33 3.66 14.71
C TYR A 169 6.96 3.22 13.38
N ILE A 170 6.14 2.95 12.35
CA ILE A 170 6.65 2.59 11.02
C ILE A 170 7.52 3.72 10.46
N GLU A 171 7.00 4.96 10.42
CA GLU A 171 7.70 6.12 9.86
C GLU A 171 9.04 6.36 10.55
N SER A 172 9.11 6.18 11.89
CA SER A 172 10.36 6.32 12.65
C SER A 172 11.44 5.31 12.27
N ASN A 173 11.06 4.16 11.71
CA ASN A 173 11.98 3.12 11.26
C ASN A 173 12.37 3.25 9.78
N VAL A 174 11.82 4.23 9.05
CA VAL A 174 12.14 4.41 7.62
C VAL A 174 13.31 5.37 7.44
N PRO A 175 14.48 4.91 6.92
CA PRO A 175 15.65 5.77 6.74
C PRO A 175 15.38 6.91 5.76
N ALA A 176 15.83 8.12 6.07
CA ALA A 176 15.59 9.30 5.26
C ALA A 176 15.97 9.09 3.78
N LYS A 177 15.13 9.59 2.86
CA LYS A 177 15.39 9.53 1.41
C LYS A 177 15.28 10.92 0.81
N ALA A 178 16.42 11.52 0.45
CA ALA A 178 16.50 12.92 0.00
C ALA A 178 15.61 13.24 -1.23
N SER A 179 15.33 12.25 -2.08
CA SER A 179 14.51 12.41 -3.28
C SER A 179 13.00 12.45 -3.01
N ILE A 180 12.54 12.23 -1.78
CA ILE A 180 11.11 12.19 -1.44
C ILE A 180 10.88 13.04 -0.19
N THR A 181 10.03 14.06 -0.33
CA THR A 181 9.65 14.95 0.76
C THR A 181 8.40 14.44 1.48
N GLY A 182 8.38 14.57 2.80
CA GLY A 182 7.23 14.20 3.63
C GLY A 182 7.21 12.72 4.03
N LYS A 183 6.09 12.31 4.62
CA LYS A 183 5.89 10.95 5.13
C LYS A 183 5.87 9.94 3.98
N ARG A 184 6.49 8.78 4.20
CA ARG A 184 6.62 7.73 3.19
C ARG A 184 5.84 6.46 3.51
N VAL A 185 5.12 6.45 4.62
CA VAL A 185 4.17 5.39 4.97
C VAL A 185 2.76 5.70 4.46
N PHE A 186 2.04 4.66 4.03
CA PHE A 186 0.62 4.72 3.71
C PHE A 186 -0.07 3.40 4.11
N ILE A 187 -1.41 3.40 4.18
CA ILE A 187 -2.18 2.17 4.44
C ILE A 187 -2.45 1.47 3.12
N GLY A 188 -1.86 0.28 2.96
CA GLY A 188 -1.97 -0.56 1.78
C GLY A 188 -3.13 -1.52 1.78
N GLU A 189 -3.56 -1.93 2.97
CA GLU A 189 -4.76 -2.74 3.13
C GLU A 189 -5.45 -2.38 4.45
N TYR A 190 -6.77 -2.29 4.37
CA TYR A 190 -7.66 -2.37 5.52
C TYR A 190 -9.03 -2.85 5.05
N GLY A 191 -9.78 -3.48 5.94
CA GLY A 191 -11.13 -3.92 5.66
C GLY A 191 -11.73 -4.62 6.88
N PHE A 192 -13.03 -4.85 6.84
CA PHE A 192 -13.76 -5.57 7.88
C PHE A 192 -14.69 -6.57 7.22
N PRO A 193 -14.58 -7.88 7.49
CA PRO A 193 -15.26 -8.88 6.68
C PRO A 193 -16.70 -9.10 7.15
N ALA A 194 -17.62 -9.19 6.19
CA ALA A 194 -19.06 -9.38 6.42
C ALA A 194 -19.39 -10.63 7.25
N GLN A 195 -18.52 -11.65 7.27
CA GLN A 195 -18.70 -12.82 8.13
C GLN A 195 -18.68 -12.52 9.63
N SER A 196 -18.12 -11.37 10.04
CA SER A 196 -17.94 -10.97 11.44
C SER A 196 -18.38 -9.54 11.75
N HIS A 197 -18.83 -8.80 10.74
CA HIS A 197 -19.26 -7.41 10.86
C HIS A 197 -20.51 -7.19 10.04
N SER A 198 -21.51 -6.51 10.63
CA SER A 198 -22.62 -5.99 9.84
C SER A 198 -22.15 -4.92 8.85
N ASP A 199 -22.91 -4.67 7.79
CA ASP A 199 -22.68 -3.58 6.83
C ASP A 199 -22.49 -2.22 7.53
N ALA A 200 -23.27 -1.94 8.57
CA ALA A 200 -23.13 -0.72 9.37
C ALA A 200 -21.81 -0.66 10.16
N GLU A 201 -21.33 -1.79 10.68
CA GLU A 201 -20.06 -1.85 11.40
C GLU A 201 -18.86 -1.77 10.47
N GLN A 202 -18.93 -2.43 9.31
CA GLN A 202 -17.93 -2.33 8.25
C GLN A 202 -17.74 -0.87 7.84
N ASP A 203 -18.81 -0.13 7.57
CA ASP A 203 -18.75 1.30 7.26
C ASP A 203 -18.19 2.13 8.42
N ARG A 204 -18.75 1.98 9.64
CA ARG A 204 -18.36 2.78 10.81
C ARG A 204 -16.87 2.62 11.12
N ARG A 205 -16.36 1.38 11.16
CA ARG A 205 -14.95 1.11 11.44
C ARG A 205 -14.04 1.58 10.29
N SER A 206 -14.48 1.44 9.05
CA SER A 206 -13.73 1.95 7.89
C SER A 206 -13.60 3.47 7.91
N ARG A 207 -14.64 4.20 8.33
CA ARG A 207 -14.56 5.65 8.50
C ARG A 207 -13.54 6.04 9.57
N GLN A 208 -13.41 5.27 10.66
CA GLN A 208 -12.35 5.50 11.65
C GLN A 208 -10.95 5.33 11.04
N VAL A 209 -10.71 4.29 10.24
CA VAL A 209 -9.43 4.09 9.53
C VAL A 209 -9.13 5.27 8.59
N LEU A 210 -10.13 5.70 7.81
CA LEU A 210 -10.00 6.83 6.89
C LEU A 210 -9.72 8.15 7.63
N ARG A 211 -10.37 8.40 8.78
CA ARG A 211 -10.12 9.59 9.61
C ARG A 211 -8.70 9.58 10.17
N ALA A 212 -8.27 8.46 10.75
CA ALA A 212 -6.91 8.32 11.26
C ALA A 212 -5.86 8.54 10.15
N SER A 213 -6.09 7.97 8.97
CA SER A 213 -5.22 8.13 7.81
C SER A 213 -5.11 9.58 7.34
N LEU A 214 -6.24 10.28 7.24
CA LEU A 214 -6.26 11.70 6.86
C LEU A 214 -5.60 12.58 7.93
N ALA A 215 -5.88 12.32 9.22
CA ALA A 215 -5.30 13.07 10.33
C ALA A 215 -3.78 12.89 10.40
N TRP A 216 -3.30 11.67 10.19
CA TRP A 216 -1.87 11.38 10.14
C TRP A 216 -1.20 11.93 8.88
N GLY A 217 -1.97 12.11 7.80
CA GLY A 217 -1.48 12.63 6.52
C GLY A 217 -1.00 11.55 5.55
N CYS A 218 -1.55 10.33 5.64
CA CYS A 218 -1.29 9.26 4.69
C CYS A 218 -1.52 9.72 3.24
N ARG A 219 -0.62 9.32 2.34
CA ARG A 219 -0.79 9.57 0.90
C ARG A 219 -1.88 8.70 0.28
N PHE A 220 -1.98 7.46 0.75
CA PHE A 220 -2.97 6.48 0.31
C PHE A 220 -3.59 5.78 1.53
N CYS A 221 -4.83 5.34 1.37
CA CYS A 221 -5.53 4.45 2.29
C CYS A 221 -6.38 3.52 1.43
N LEU A 222 -5.93 2.27 1.26
CA LEU A 222 -6.49 1.35 0.28
C LEU A 222 -7.39 0.32 0.97
N TYR A 223 -8.66 0.31 0.58
CA TYR A 223 -9.64 -0.63 1.09
C TYR A 223 -9.53 -1.97 0.36
N TRP A 224 -9.39 -3.06 1.12
CA TRP A 224 -9.58 -4.41 0.64
C TRP A 224 -11.02 -4.83 0.97
N GLU A 225 -11.90 -5.00 -0.02
CA GLU A 225 -11.70 -4.87 -1.47
C GLU A 225 -13.01 -4.52 -2.21
N LEU A 226 -13.00 -4.29 -3.54
CA LEU A 226 -14.21 -3.89 -4.27
C LEU A 226 -15.24 -5.04 -4.40
N PHE A 227 -14.78 -6.25 -4.70
CA PHE A 227 -15.57 -7.48 -4.85
C PHE A 227 -14.87 -8.60 -4.10
N ASN A 228 -15.61 -9.61 -3.59
CA ASN A 228 -14.96 -10.72 -2.89
C ASN A 228 -13.97 -11.49 -3.78
N ASN A 229 -12.86 -11.89 -3.17
CA ASN A 229 -12.00 -12.95 -3.65
C ASN A 229 -11.83 -14.09 -2.62
N GLU A 230 -12.40 -13.95 -1.41
CA GLU A 230 -12.19 -14.88 -0.30
C GLU A 230 -13.42 -15.75 0.02
N VAL A 231 -13.36 -17.04 -0.31
CA VAL A 231 -14.38 -18.05 0.04
C VAL A 231 -13.75 -19.13 0.92
N GLN A 232 -14.26 -19.31 2.14
CA GLN A 232 -13.78 -20.32 3.08
C GLN A 232 -14.91 -21.29 3.42
N GLY A 233 -14.70 -22.59 3.18
CA GLY A 233 -15.71 -23.62 3.44
C GLY A 233 -17.05 -23.36 2.71
N GLY A 234 -17.00 -22.76 1.52
CA GLY A 234 -18.19 -22.39 0.74
C GLY A 234 -18.92 -21.13 1.24
N LYS A 235 -18.39 -20.44 2.25
CA LYS A 235 -18.95 -19.18 2.78
C LYS A 235 -18.08 -18.01 2.35
N GLN A 236 -18.74 -16.91 1.97
CA GLN A 236 -18.06 -15.65 1.65
C GLN A 236 -17.46 -15.06 2.94
N VAL A 237 -16.18 -14.69 2.93
CA VAL A 237 -15.57 -13.92 4.03
C VAL A 237 -16.12 -12.48 4.02
N GLY A 238 -16.12 -11.84 2.84
CA GLY A 238 -16.89 -10.63 2.57
C GLY A 238 -16.19 -9.32 2.97
N TYR A 239 -14.93 -9.16 2.61
CA TYR A 239 -14.23 -7.86 2.70
C TYR A 239 -14.72 -6.80 1.69
N TRP A 240 -15.70 -7.15 0.86
CA TRP A 240 -16.15 -6.37 -0.28
C TRP A 240 -16.71 -4.97 0.05
N MET A 241 -16.78 -4.14 -0.98
CA MET A 241 -17.72 -3.01 -1.07
C MET A 241 -18.99 -3.39 -1.84
N ILE A 242 -18.92 -4.38 -2.72
CA ILE A 242 -20.02 -4.92 -3.52
C ILE A 242 -20.07 -6.42 -3.29
N ASP A 243 -21.17 -6.90 -2.72
CA ASP A 243 -21.30 -8.31 -2.34
C ASP A 243 -21.43 -9.27 -3.52
N ASP A 244 -21.46 -10.57 -3.22
CA ASP A 244 -21.61 -11.64 -4.21
C ASP A 244 -22.97 -11.64 -4.92
N LYS A 245 -23.92 -10.81 -4.47
CA LYS A 245 -25.23 -10.56 -5.08
C LYS A 245 -25.27 -9.21 -5.81
N ASN A 246 -24.12 -8.56 -5.98
CA ASN A 246 -23.97 -7.26 -6.62
C ASN A 246 -24.67 -6.11 -5.88
N VAL A 247 -24.85 -6.25 -4.56
CA VAL A 247 -25.40 -5.22 -3.68
C VAL A 247 -24.25 -4.38 -3.11
N LYS A 248 -24.33 -3.07 -3.34
CA LYS A 248 -23.39 -2.09 -2.80
C LYS A 248 -23.62 -1.91 -1.30
N GLN A 249 -22.57 -2.11 -0.51
CA GLN A 249 -22.57 -1.92 0.93
C GLN A 249 -22.44 -0.43 1.30
N LYS A 250 -22.71 -0.05 2.55
CA LYS A 250 -22.59 1.34 3.04
C LYS A 250 -21.21 1.92 2.80
N ILE A 251 -20.15 1.13 2.96
CA ILE A 251 -18.78 1.57 2.73
C ILE A 251 -18.51 1.97 1.27
N TYR A 252 -19.18 1.34 0.30
CA TYR A 252 -19.16 1.78 -1.11
C TYR A 252 -19.64 3.24 -1.21
N PHE A 253 -20.79 3.53 -0.59
CA PHE A 253 -21.40 4.86 -0.66
C PHE A 253 -20.60 5.90 0.14
N THR A 254 -19.91 5.50 1.20
CA THR A 254 -18.96 6.37 1.92
C THR A 254 -17.82 6.81 1.00
N HIS A 255 -17.18 5.89 0.27
CA HIS A 255 -16.16 6.24 -0.72
C HIS A 255 -16.74 7.10 -1.85
N GLU A 256 -17.92 6.76 -2.37
CA GLU A 256 -18.57 7.51 -3.44
C GLU A 256 -18.82 8.98 -3.03
N ARG A 257 -19.41 9.21 -1.85
CA ARG A 257 -19.64 10.55 -1.31
C ARG A 257 -18.34 11.28 -1.04
N PHE A 258 -17.34 10.60 -0.47
CA PHE A 258 -16.02 11.18 -0.21
C PHE A 258 -15.39 11.71 -1.51
N TYR A 259 -15.35 10.91 -2.58
CA TYR A 259 -14.78 11.35 -3.85
C TYR A 259 -15.58 12.45 -4.53
N LYS A 260 -16.92 12.43 -4.43
CA LYS A 260 -17.76 13.54 -4.93
C LYS A 260 -17.40 14.85 -4.21
N ARG A 261 -17.32 14.82 -2.88
CA ARG A 261 -16.96 16.00 -2.06
C ARG A 261 -15.52 16.46 -2.27
N ALA A 262 -14.58 15.52 -2.42
CA ALA A 262 -13.18 15.81 -2.74
C ALA A 262 -13.02 16.58 -4.06
N ARG A 263 -13.71 16.13 -5.12
CA ARG A 263 -13.68 16.81 -6.43
C ARG A 263 -14.25 18.22 -6.35
N GLN A 264 -15.37 18.39 -5.65
CA GLN A 264 -15.99 19.69 -5.44
C GLN A 264 -15.05 20.63 -4.67
N PHE A 265 -14.50 20.17 -3.54
CA PHE A 265 -13.56 20.95 -2.73
C PHE A 265 -12.33 21.40 -3.52
N VAL A 266 -11.69 20.49 -4.27
CA VAL A 266 -10.51 20.84 -5.07
C VAL A 266 -10.85 21.87 -6.15
N SER A 267 -12.00 21.72 -6.81
CA SER A 267 -12.48 22.67 -7.82
C SER A 267 -12.72 24.06 -7.24
N ASP A 268 -13.44 24.14 -6.11
CA ASP A 268 -13.76 25.41 -5.46
C ASP A 268 -12.54 26.09 -4.86
N PHE A 269 -11.64 25.32 -4.24
CA PHE A 269 -10.38 25.81 -3.73
C PHE A 269 -9.52 26.39 -4.87
N ALA A 270 -9.43 25.68 -6.01
CA ALA A 270 -8.67 26.15 -7.16
C ALA A 270 -9.23 27.46 -7.75
N LYS A 271 -10.56 27.60 -7.86
CA LYS A 271 -11.20 28.83 -8.31
C LYS A 271 -10.92 30.00 -7.36
N LYS A 272 -10.92 29.76 -6.05
CA LYS A 272 -10.73 30.80 -5.04
C LYS A 272 -9.27 31.21 -4.83
N ALA A 273 -8.35 30.24 -4.82
CA ALA A 273 -6.95 30.46 -4.45
C ALA A 273 -5.99 30.51 -5.64
N GLY A 274 -6.46 30.24 -6.87
CA GLY A 274 -5.61 30.21 -8.07
C GLY A 274 -4.63 29.01 -8.12
N ARG A 275 -4.77 28.05 -7.20
CA ARG A 275 -3.95 26.82 -7.10
C ARG A 275 -4.76 25.68 -6.52
N VAL A 276 -4.35 24.44 -6.76
CA VAL A 276 -4.92 23.28 -6.04
C VAL A 276 -4.54 23.30 -4.55
N PRO A 277 -5.34 22.70 -3.64
CA PRO A 277 -4.98 22.59 -2.24
C PRO A 277 -3.70 21.75 -2.08
N THR A 278 -2.88 22.12 -1.11
CA THR A 278 -1.80 21.26 -0.63
C THR A 278 -2.36 20.00 0.03
N HIS A 279 -1.54 18.97 0.20
CA HIS A 279 -1.95 17.72 0.87
C HIS A 279 -2.51 18.00 2.28
N ALA A 280 -1.85 18.85 3.06
CA ALA A 280 -2.29 19.20 4.41
C ALA A 280 -3.62 19.98 4.43
N GLU A 281 -3.84 20.89 3.48
CA GLU A 281 -5.12 21.60 3.34
C GLU A 281 -6.25 20.64 2.96
N PHE A 282 -5.99 19.70 2.05
CA PHE A 282 -6.96 18.68 1.67
C PHE A 282 -7.31 17.76 2.85
N CYS A 283 -6.31 17.20 3.53
CA CYS A 283 -6.53 16.33 4.68
C CYS A 283 -7.36 17.02 5.77
N ARG A 284 -7.02 18.26 6.12
CA ARG A 284 -7.74 19.04 7.13
C ARG A 284 -9.20 19.30 6.73
N ALA A 285 -9.42 19.65 5.46
CA ALA A 285 -10.78 19.88 4.96
C ALA A 285 -11.60 18.59 4.92
N ALA A 286 -10.98 17.45 4.63
CA ALA A 286 -11.63 16.16 4.40
C ALA A 286 -12.05 15.41 5.69
N LEU A 287 -11.36 15.65 6.81
CA LEU A 287 -11.65 15.00 8.10
C LEU A 287 -13.14 15.01 8.50
N PRO A 288 -13.85 16.16 8.55
CA PRO A 288 -15.26 16.20 8.95
C PRO A 288 -16.22 15.58 7.93
N TRP A 289 -15.74 15.08 6.78
CA TRP A 289 -16.60 14.45 5.77
C TRP A 289 -16.92 12.99 6.10
N LEU A 290 -16.22 12.42 7.07
CA LEU A 290 -16.30 11.03 7.49
C LEU A 290 -16.96 10.86 8.86
N GLU A 291 -17.53 11.93 9.42
CA GLU A 291 -18.36 11.89 10.63
C GLU A 291 -19.70 11.18 10.41
#